data_AF-A0A1S3JXY1-F1
#
_entry.id   AF-A0A1S3JXY1-F1
#
_cell.length_a   1.000
_cell.length_b   1.000
_cell.length_c   1.000
_cell.angle_alpha   90.00
_cell.angle_beta   90.00
_cell.angle_gamma   90.00
#
_symmetry.space_group_name_H-M   'P 1'
#
loop_
_entity.id
_entity.type
_entity.pdbx_description
1 polymer ?
#
loop_
_entity_poly.entity_id
_entity_poly.type
_entity_poly.pdbx_seq_one_letter_code
_entity_poly.pdbx_strand_id
1 'polypeptide(L)'
;MTCLQIAFAIFCLLSIQDVGCKGVPRSCEDVLSHYAGTVFREGVYTIDPDGPGGVDSFQVICTTRDDLPGRGVTLLPPEDGTNQQHYKGPGNYTRYASFKYRLTEEQLESLTRISGKCRQFVRFQSHLAFNFHSSPWWVSRQGWGMTNWGGAPTNSSKCACAMQNSCDYQWGNCNSYMTTSSWVVDEGYLDDKRYLPVMQVPIRDLDEDGEEVYLLVKSLECYGGVGAATEKTSERCQCSLHAEDRGTTPGPLLLQLPDLLYGQRQNDLSLDDGNKIVRVTDVYPQFFQTKKRRQMNKASPSTTDVCVSVLQQCPTDCERLARLALGSNGSTLGDLVSSGGMKKPRGQVMCENAEKTFPPPGRRILAFFKTAPECRSVTSSTYVFPHPWTLCCNVYSFAYNQVVKLYNPKCVRDSSFGLSALFG
;
A
#
# COMPACT_ATOMS: atom_id res chain seq x y z
N MET A 1 18.08 -74.39 -23.81
CA MET A 1 19.54 -74.26 -23.66
C MET A 1 19.81 -73.23 -22.59
N THR A 2 20.37 -73.71 -21.49
CA THR A 2 20.74 -73.01 -20.27
C THR A 2 21.90 -72.03 -20.51
N CYS A 3 21.86 -70.86 -19.86
CA CYS A 3 23.08 -70.33 -19.24
C CYS A 3 22.70 -69.54 -17.99
N LEU A 4 23.20 -70.02 -16.86
CA LEU A 4 23.15 -69.48 -15.52
C LEU A 4 24.60 -69.13 -15.15
N GLN A 5 24.87 -67.92 -14.67
CA GLN A 5 25.69 -67.59 -13.48
C GLN A 5 25.88 -66.05 -13.39
N ILE A 6 25.21 -65.38 -12.44
CA ILE A 6 25.67 -64.96 -11.08
C ILE A 6 26.47 -63.63 -11.07
N ALA A 7 25.76 -62.60 -10.62
CA ALA A 7 26.12 -61.48 -9.74
C ALA A 7 27.42 -60.67 -9.94
N PHE A 8 27.26 -59.36 -10.20
CA PHE A 8 27.79 -58.32 -9.31
C PHE A 8 26.84 -57.12 -9.30
N ALA A 9 26.43 -56.71 -8.10
CA ALA A 9 25.54 -55.60 -7.87
C ALA A 9 26.25 -54.27 -8.20
N ILE A 10 25.70 -53.52 -9.15
CA ILE A 10 25.85 -52.07 -9.19
C ILE A 10 24.46 -51.51 -9.45
N PHE A 11 23.79 -51.13 -8.37
CA PHE A 11 22.67 -50.19 -8.42
C PHE A 11 23.25 -48.85 -8.89
N CYS A 12 23.47 -48.71 -10.19
CA CYS A 12 23.57 -47.39 -10.79
C CYS A 12 22.15 -46.83 -10.77
N LEU A 13 21.83 -46.15 -9.66
CA LEU A 13 20.88 -45.05 -9.67
C LEU A 13 21.43 -44.04 -10.69
N LEU A 14 21.13 -44.27 -11.97
CA LEU A 14 21.08 -43.19 -12.93
C LEU A 14 19.96 -42.30 -12.40
N SER A 15 20.36 -41.28 -11.63
CA SER A 15 19.52 -40.11 -11.41
C SER A 15 18.99 -39.74 -12.77
N ILE A 16 17.69 -39.92 -12.94
CA ILE A 16 16.92 -39.20 -13.94
C ILE A 16 17.28 -37.75 -13.62
N GLN A 17 18.21 -37.17 -14.39
CA GLN A 17 18.32 -35.72 -14.44
C GLN A 17 16.96 -35.31 -14.97
N ASP A 18 16.15 -34.84 -14.04
CA ASP A 18 14.92 -34.13 -14.31
C ASP A 18 15.29 -33.10 -15.36
N VAL A 19 14.90 -33.34 -16.62
CA VAL A 19 14.91 -32.32 -17.66
C VAL A 19 13.80 -31.38 -17.25
N GLY A 20 14.09 -30.59 -16.22
CA GLY A 20 13.20 -29.55 -15.77
C GLY A 20 12.99 -28.65 -16.96
N CYS A 21 11.79 -28.69 -17.54
CA CYS A 21 11.33 -27.64 -18.44
C CYS A 21 11.57 -26.33 -17.69
N LYS A 22 12.66 -25.62 -18.01
CA LYS A 22 12.93 -24.31 -17.43
C LYS A 22 11.78 -23.44 -17.90
N GLY A 23 10.83 -23.20 -16.99
CA GLY A 23 9.68 -22.34 -17.25
C GLY A 23 10.16 -20.95 -17.68
N VAL A 24 9.26 -20.21 -18.32
CA VAL A 24 9.52 -18.80 -18.68
C VAL A 24 9.90 -18.03 -17.40
N PRO A 25 11.02 -17.29 -17.38
CA PRO A 25 11.41 -16.50 -16.20
C PRO A 25 10.32 -15.51 -15.80
N ARG A 26 10.10 -15.27 -14.50
CA ARG A 26 9.01 -14.35 -14.08
C ARG A 26 9.39 -12.88 -14.22
N SER A 27 10.68 -12.57 -14.16
CA SER A 27 11.18 -11.20 -14.16
C SER A 27 12.59 -11.11 -14.75
N CYS A 28 13.04 -9.89 -15.07
CA CYS A 28 14.44 -9.67 -15.46
C CYS A 28 15.44 -9.99 -14.33
N GLU A 29 14.99 -10.00 -13.08
CA GLU A 29 15.78 -10.49 -11.93
C GLU A 29 16.04 -12.00 -12.07
N ASP A 30 15.01 -12.78 -12.44
CA ASP A 30 15.15 -14.22 -12.68
C ASP A 30 16.02 -14.49 -13.92
N VAL A 31 15.84 -13.70 -14.98
CA VAL A 31 16.72 -13.77 -16.17
C VAL A 31 18.18 -13.54 -15.76
N LEU A 32 18.46 -12.48 -14.99
CA LEU A 32 19.81 -12.17 -14.51
C LEU A 32 20.39 -13.33 -13.67
N SER A 33 19.58 -13.94 -12.79
CA SER A 33 20.01 -15.06 -11.94
C SER A 33 20.49 -16.27 -12.74
N HIS A 34 19.95 -16.50 -13.95
CA HIS A 34 20.40 -17.58 -14.83
C HIS A 34 21.80 -17.37 -15.40
N TYR A 35 22.33 -16.13 -15.35
CA TYR A 35 23.69 -15.78 -15.78
C TYR A 35 24.67 -15.71 -14.60
N ALA A 36 24.29 -16.15 -13.39
CA ALA A 36 25.18 -16.15 -12.23
C ALA A 36 26.51 -16.88 -12.53
N GLY A 37 27.64 -16.17 -12.37
CA GLY A 37 28.98 -16.69 -12.70
C GLY A 37 29.40 -16.50 -14.16
N THR A 38 28.58 -15.84 -14.99
CA THR A 38 28.88 -15.49 -16.39
C THR A 38 28.52 -14.03 -16.67
N VAL A 39 28.83 -13.54 -17.87
CA VAL A 39 28.47 -12.18 -18.30
C VAL A 39 26.99 -12.14 -18.68
N PHE A 40 26.23 -11.30 -17.97
CA PHE A 40 24.84 -11.04 -18.32
C PHE A 40 24.73 -10.35 -19.69
N ARG A 41 23.78 -10.80 -20.52
CA ARG A 41 23.51 -10.20 -21.82
C ARG A 41 22.25 -9.34 -21.74
N GLU A 42 22.40 -8.04 -21.81
CA GLU A 42 21.24 -7.14 -21.89
C GLU A 42 20.52 -7.31 -23.22
N GLY A 43 19.18 -7.18 -23.21
CA GLY A 43 18.40 -7.39 -24.43
C GLY A 43 16.93 -7.66 -24.18
N VAL A 44 16.24 -8.11 -25.23
CA VAL A 44 14.81 -8.46 -25.17
C VAL A 44 14.66 -9.89 -24.69
N TYR A 45 13.84 -10.10 -23.66
CA TYR A 45 13.52 -11.40 -23.08
C TYR A 45 12.02 -11.56 -22.91
N THR A 46 11.53 -12.79 -23.07
CA THR A 46 10.17 -13.15 -22.70
C THR A 46 10.12 -13.48 -21.21
N ILE A 47 9.20 -12.82 -20.49
CA ILE A 47 8.94 -13.08 -19.07
C ILE A 47 7.46 -13.44 -18.85
N ASP A 48 7.18 -14.15 -17.77
CA ASP A 48 5.85 -14.54 -17.32
C ASP A 48 5.67 -14.18 -15.83
N PRO A 49 5.34 -12.91 -15.51
CA PRO A 49 5.31 -12.42 -14.14
C PRO A 49 4.37 -13.17 -13.20
N ASP A 50 3.20 -13.55 -13.67
CA ASP A 50 2.16 -14.23 -12.90
C ASP A 50 2.24 -15.75 -12.99
N GLY A 51 2.98 -16.28 -13.96
CA GLY A 51 3.27 -17.69 -14.12
C GLY A 51 2.20 -18.38 -14.96
N PRO A 52 2.37 -19.69 -15.23
CA PRO A 52 1.53 -20.42 -16.15
C PRO A 52 0.04 -20.38 -15.80
N GLY A 53 -0.81 -20.18 -16.81
CA GLY A 53 -2.27 -20.17 -16.68
C GLY A 53 -2.88 -18.82 -16.28
N GLY A 54 -2.06 -17.78 -16.16
CA GLY A 54 -2.48 -16.39 -15.99
C GLY A 54 -2.48 -15.61 -17.31
N VAL A 55 -2.02 -14.36 -17.25
CA VAL A 55 -1.79 -13.47 -18.38
C VAL A 55 -0.70 -14.05 -19.29
N ASP A 56 -0.88 -13.96 -20.60
CA ASP A 56 0.12 -14.44 -21.56
C ASP A 56 1.49 -13.80 -21.33
N SER A 57 2.55 -14.62 -21.36
CA SER A 57 3.94 -14.17 -21.27
C SER A 57 4.25 -13.12 -22.34
N PHE A 58 5.14 -12.18 -22.03
CA PHE A 58 5.41 -11.03 -22.90
C PHE A 58 6.86 -10.62 -22.92
N GLN A 59 7.24 -9.87 -23.96
CA GLN A 59 8.60 -9.40 -24.17
C GLN A 59 8.86 -8.08 -23.44
N VAL A 60 10.01 -8.02 -22.77
CA VAL A 60 10.54 -6.83 -22.09
C VAL A 60 12.02 -6.66 -22.39
N ILE A 61 12.57 -5.47 -22.12
CA ILE A 61 14.01 -5.27 -22.15
C ILE A 61 14.58 -5.54 -20.75
N CYS A 62 15.50 -6.49 -20.63
CA CYS A 62 16.25 -6.73 -19.40
C CYS A 62 17.65 -6.10 -19.50
N THR A 63 18.01 -5.34 -18.48
CA THR A 63 19.29 -4.62 -18.36
C THR A 63 19.76 -4.62 -16.90
N THR A 64 20.96 -4.11 -16.67
CA THR A 64 21.49 -3.78 -15.34
C THR A 64 21.69 -2.26 -15.24
N ARG A 65 21.73 -1.72 -14.01
CA ARG A 65 22.06 -0.30 -13.81
C ARG A 65 23.09 -0.12 -12.70
N ASP A 66 23.99 0.84 -12.90
CA ASP A 66 25.03 1.17 -11.92
C ASP A 66 24.45 1.64 -10.59
N ASP A 67 23.32 2.35 -10.61
CA ASP A 67 22.63 2.82 -9.41
C ASP A 67 21.75 1.73 -8.75
N LEU A 68 21.66 0.55 -9.36
CA LEU A 68 20.94 -0.63 -8.88
C LEU A 68 21.83 -1.89 -8.99
N PRO A 69 22.97 -1.93 -8.27
CA PRO A 69 23.96 -2.99 -8.45
C PRO A 69 23.38 -4.36 -8.09
N GLY A 70 23.65 -5.35 -8.96
CA GLY A 70 23.22 -6.73 -8.78
C GLY A 70 21.72 -6.97 -8.97
N ARG A 71 21.01 -6.05 -9.64
CA ARG A 71 19.57 -6.17 -9.91
C ARG A 71 19.28 -6.30 -11.40
N GLY A 72 18.43 -7.26 -11.74
CA GLY A 72 17.82 -7.34 -13.05
C GLY A 72 16.71 -6.30 -13.18
N VAL A 73 16.82 -5.39 -14.15
CA VAL A 73 15.88 -4.30 -14.37
C VAL A 73 15.08 -4.55 -15.64
N THR A 74 13.76 -4.57 -15.49
CA THR A 74 12.81 -4.55 -16.59
C THR A 74 12.64 -3.10 -17.06
N LEU A 75 12.98 -2.82 -18.32
CA LEU A 75 12.72 -1.54 -18.97
C LEU A 75 11.56 -1.65 -19.96
N LEU A 76 10.61 -0.72 -19.82
CA LEU A 76 9.50 -0.53 -20.75
C LEU A 76 9.53 0.90 -21.31
N PRO A 77 10.13 1.12 -22.49
CA PRO A 77 10.11 2.42 -23.14
C PRO A 77 8.69 2.75 -23.67
N PRO A 78 8.33 4.05 -23.73
CA PRO A 78 7.22 4.48 -24.58
C PRO A 78 7.43 4.02 -26.03
N GLU A 79 6.35 3.66 -26.70
CA GLU A 79 6.36 3.22 -28.09
C GLU A 79 6.91 4.32 -29.02
N ASP A 80 7.54 3.89 -30.12
CA ASP A 80 8.11 4.73 -31.18
C ASP A 80 9.10 5.81 -30.71
N GLY A 81 9.70 5.65 -29.53
CA GLY A 81 10.67 6.63 -29.01
C GLY A 81 10.04 7.98 -28.66
N THR A 82 8.74 8.01 -28.37
CA THR A 82 7.96 9.21 -27.98
C THR A 82 8.31 9.78 -26.60
N ASN A 83 9.49 9.45 -26.07
CA ASN A 83 9.92 9.84 -24.73
C ASN A 83 10.17 11.34 -24.60
N GLN A 84 10.58 12.03 -25.67
CA GLN A 84 10.81 13.47 -25.68
C GLN A 84 9.88 14.16 -26.68
N GLN A 85 9.20 15.21 -26.22
CA GLN A 85 8.22 15.95 -27.00
C GLN A 85 8.42 17.45 -26.79
N HIS A 86 8.21 18.23 -27.85
CA HIS A 86 8.36 19.69 -27.83
C HIS A 86 7.07 20.33 -28.33
N TYR A 87 6.58 21.29 -27.57
CA TYR A 87 5.36 22.03 -27.83
C TYR A 87 5.67 23.53 -27.92
N LYS A 88 5.04 24.21 -28.88
CA LYS A 88 5.12 25.66 -29.07
C LYS A 88 3.74 26.26 -29.27
N GLY A 89 3.53 27.45 -28.73
CA GLY A 89 2.43 28.34 -29.07
C GLY A 89 2.68 29.12 -30.39
N PRO A 90 1.65 29.77 -30.94
CA PRO A 90 0.28 29.81 -30.44
C PRO A 90 -0.53 28.62 -30.96
N GLY A 91 -1.56 28.22 -30.22
CA GLY A 91 -2.45 27.12 -30.55
C GLY A 91 -3.50 26.89 -29.46
N ASN A 92 -3.95 25.64 -29.28
CA ASN A 92 -4.88 25.34 -28.19
C ASN A 92 -4.21 25.54 -26.83
N TYR A 93 -4.90 26.24 -25.91
CA TYR A 93 -4.50 26.43 -24.51
C TYR A 93 -4.07 25.13 -23.83
N THR A 94 -4.69 24.00 -24.18
CA THR A 94 -4.30 22.69 -23.65
C THR A 94 -4.12 21.67 -24.77
N ARG A 95 -3.02 20.91 -24.68
CA ARG A 95 -2.72 19.73 -25.49
C ARG A 95 -2.39 18.56 -24.55
N TYR A 96 -2.49 17.34 -25.05
CA TYR A 96 -2.19 16.13 -24.27
C TYR A 96 -1.04 15.36 -24.91
N ALA A 97 0.09 15.31 -24.23
CA ALA A 97 1.15 14.37 -24.57
C ALA A 97 0.67 12.97 -24.16
N SER A 98 0.60 12.04 -25.11
CA SER A 98 0.16 10.65 -24.85
C SER A 98 1.33 9.69 -25.03
N PHE A 99 1.44 8.72 -24.14
CA PHE A 99 2.48 7.70 -24.11
C PHE A 99 1.83 6.32 -24.19
N LYS A 100 2.23 5.56 -25.20
CA LYS A 100 1.76 4.18 -25.39
C LYS A 100 2.86 3.22 -24.98
N TYR A 101 2.49 2.07 -24.44
CA TYR A 101 3.41 0.98 -24.11
C TYR A 101 2.91 -0.28 -24.80
N ARG A 102 3.84 -1.17 -25.20
CA ARG A 102 3.53 -2.39 -25.95
C ARG A 102 2.81 -3.47 -25.13
N LEU A 103 2.59 -3.24 -23.83
CA LEU A 103 1.95 -4.18 -22.93
C LEU A 103 0.48 -3.80 -22.69
N THR A 104 -0.36 -4.80 -22.51
CA THR A 104 -1.75 -4.60 -22.06
C THR A 104 -1.80 -4.15 -20.60
N GLU A 105 -2.94 -3.65 -20.16
CA GLU A 105 -3.13 -3.26 -18.74
C GLU A 105 -2.91 -4.46 -17.80
N GLU A 106 -3.39 -5.65 -18.17
CA GLU A 106 -3.22 -6.88 -17.39
C GLU A 106 -1.74 -7.29 -17.29
N GLN A 107 -0.96 -7.13 -18.37
CA GLN A 107 0.49 -7.39 -18.39
C GLN A 107 1.27 -6.36 -17.56
N LEU A 108 0.88 -5.07 -17.63
CA LEU A 108 1.46 -4.02 -16.77
C LEU A 108 1.13 -4.26 -15.29
N GLU A 109 -0.09 -4.69 -14.99
CA GLU A 109 -0.49 -5.06 -13.63
C GLU A 109 0.31 -6.26 -13.12
N SER A 110 0.43 -7.33 -13.90
CA SER A 110 1.19 -8.53 -13.50
C SER A 110 2.65 -8.20 -13.23
N LEU A 111 3.29 -7.38 -14.09
CA LEU A 111 4.66 -6.89 -13.90
C LEU A 111 4.79 -6.04 -12.63
N THR A 112 3.99 -4.99 -12.49
CA THR A 112 4.11 -4.06 -11.35
C THR A 112 3.76 -4.73 -10.03
N ARG A 113 2.88 -5.73 -10.04
CA ARG A 113 2.53 -6.54 -8.86
C ARG A 113 3.73 -7.28 -8.30
N ILE A 114 4.45 -8.04 -9.12
CA ILE A 114 5.61 -8.83 -8.67
C ILE A 114 6.87 -8.00 -8.49
N SER A 115 6.96 -6.84 -9.13
CA SER A 115 8.14 -6.00 -9.06
C SER A 115 8.26 -5.37 -7.68
N GLY A 116 9.44 -5.35 -7.09
CA GLY A 116 9.70 -4.67 -5.84
C GLY A 116 9.37 -3.19 -6.01
N LYS A 117 10.19 -2.49 -6.79
CA LYS A 117 9.99 -1.07 -7.08
C LYS A 117 9.74 -0.92 -8.57
N CYS A 118 8.99 0.12 -8.92
CA CYS A 118 9.04 0.67 -10.27
C CYS A 118 9.20 2.17 -10.16
N ARG A 119 9.98 2.75 -11.06
CA ARG A 119 10.18 4.18 -11.16
C ARG A 119 10.17 4.62 -12.62
N GLN A 120 9.80 5.87 -12.86
CA GLN A 120 9.81 6.47 -14.18
C GLN A 120 10.28 7.91 -14.06
N PHE A 121 11.33 8.25 -14.81
CA PHE A 121 11.88 9.60 -14.79
C PHE A 121 11.05 10.52 -15.67
N VAL A 122 10.66 11.66 -15.12
CA VAL A 122 9.93 12.71 -15.83
C VAL A 122 10.67 14.04 -15.69
N ARG A 123 10.65 14.86 -16.75
CA ARG A 123 11.18 16.22 -16.77
C ARG A 123 10.24 17.10 -17.57
N PHE A 124 9.83 18.19 -16.95
CA PHE A 124 9.02 19.24 -17.55
C PHE A 124 9.85 20.51 -17.56
N GLN A 125 10.04 21.10 -18.73
CA GLN A 125 10.78 22.34 -18.89
C GLN A 125 9.92 23.32 -19.68
N SER A 126 9.66 24.49 -19.12
CA SER A 126 8.82 25.51 -19.77
C SER A 126 9.48 26.87 -19.84
N HIS A 127 9.04 27.65 -20.83
CA HIS A 127 9.35 29.05 -21.04
C HIS A 127 8.08 29.76 -21.44
N LEU A 128 7.74 30.83 -20.73
CA LEU A 128 6.50 31.59 -20.87
C LEU A 128 5.20 30.77 -20.72
N ALA A 129 5.29 29.50 -20.33
CA ALA A 129 4.15 28.60 -20.13
C ALA A 129 4.07 28.09 -18.67
N PHE A 130 2.85 27.94 -18.12
CA PHE A 130 2.60 27.35 -16.80
C PHE A 130 1.65 26.14 -16.82
N ASN A 131 2.04 25.05 -16.14
CA ASN A 131 1.34 23.77 -16.24
C ASN A 131 0.72 23.28 -14.92
N PHE A 132 1.44 23.42 -13.81
CA PHE A 132 1.09 22.76 -12.54
C PHE A 132 0.07 23.55 -11.68
N HIS A 133 -0.55 24.58 -12.24
CA HIS A 133 -1.59 25.38 -11.59
C HIS A 133 -2.95 24.65 -11.48
N SER A 134 -3.19 23.65 -12.33
CA SER A 134 -4.45 22.91 -12.39
C SER A 134 -4.22 21.40 -12.50
N SER A 135 -5.14 20.62 -11.92
CA SER A 135 -5.12 19.17 -11.98
C SER A 135 -5.82 18.65 -13.25
N PRO A 136 -5.46 17.46 -13.76
CA PRO A 136 -4.34 16.63 -13.31
C PRO A 136 -2.99 17.10 -13.89
N TRP A 137 -1.89 16.68 -13.26
CA TRP A 137 -0.52 16.94 -13.71
C TRP A 137 -0.01 15.81 -14.62
N TRP A 138 -0.49 14.59 -14.41
CA TRP A 138 -0.31 13.44 -15.31
C TRP A 138 -1.45 12.43 -15.10
N VAL A 139 -1.57 11.49 -16.02
CA VAL A 139 -2.60 10.44 -16.00
C VAL A 139 -1.93 9.07 -15.81
N SER A 140 -2.42 8.32 -14.83
CA SER A 140 -1.93 6.97 -14.47
C SER A 140 -2.36 5.91 -15.48
N ARG A 141 -1.81 4.70 -15.37
CA ARG A 141 -2.24 3.54 -16.18
C ARG A 141 -3.74 3.24 -16.10
N GLN A 142 -4.34 3.47 -14.92
CA GLN A 142 -5.79 3.31 -14.69
C GLN A 142 -6.64 4.45 -15.23
N GLY A 143 -6.03 5.47 -15.83
CA GLY A 143 -6.72 6.69 -16.26
C GLY A 143 -6.99 7.68 -15.12
N TRP A 144 -6.36 7.53 -13.96
CA TRP A 144 -6.56 8.46 -12.84
C TRP A 144 -5.69 9.70 -13.00
N GLY A 145 -6.30 10.86 -12.72
CA GLY A 145 -5.60 12.13 -12.68
C GLY A 145 -4.75 12.26 -11.42
N MET A 146 -3.45 12.48 -11.59
CA MET A 146 -2.47 12.55 -10.51
C MET A 146 -1.97 13.98 -10.32
N THR A 147 -1.61 14.35 -9.09
CA THR A 147 -1.20 15.74 -8.74
C THR A 147 0.22 15.87 -8.21
N ASN A 148 1.04 14.81 -8.26
CA ASN A 148 2.46 14.91 -7.92
C ASN A 148 3.31 14.92 -9.18
N TRP A 149 4.48 15.53 -9.13
CA TRP A 149 5.47 15.48 -10.21
C TRP A 149 6.84 15.09 -9.67
N GLY A 150 7.73 14.63 -10.56
CA GLY A 150 9.03 14.02 -10.28
C GLY A 150 9.66 14.37 -8.93
N GLY A 151 9.95 13.32 -8.13
CA GLY A 151 10.56 13.41 -6.81
C GLY A 151 9.62 13.80 -5.66
N ALA A 152 8.34 14.06 -5.91
CA ALA A 152 7.35 14.30 -4.86
C ALA A 152 6.42 13.09 -4.61
N PRO A 153 5.98 12.88 -3.34
CA PRO A 153 5.05 11.81 -3.01
C PRO A 153 3.72 11.91 -3.76
N THR A 154 3.09 10.76 -4.02
CA THR A 154 1.76 10.66 -4.63
C THR A 154 0.74 11.57 -3.95
N ASN A 155 -0.06 12.29 -4.75
CA ASN A 155 -1.12 13.22 -4.31
C ASN A 155 -0.64 14.41 -3.46
N SER A 156 0.67 14.71 -3.46
CA SER A 156 1.21 15.83 -2.68
C SER A 156 0.86 17.21 -3.25
N SER A 157 0.41 17.31 -4.51
CA SER A 157 0.24 18.59 -5.21
C SER A 157 1.54 19.40 -5.25
N LYS A 158 2.69 18.72 -5.40
CA LYS A 158 4.05 19.27 -5.36
C LYS A 158 5.01 18.51 -6.30
N CYS A 159 6.16 19.10 -6.60
CA CYS A 159 7.33 18.46 -7.21
C CYS A 159 8.57 18.51 -6.28
N ALA A 160 9.67 17.90 -6.71
CA ALA A 160 10.92 17.81 -5.95
C ALA A 160 11.39 19.15 -5.34
N CYS A 161 11.41 20.25 -6.11
CA CYS A 161 11.90 21.53 -5.60
C CYS A 161 11.05 22.04 -4.43
N ALA A 162 9.72 21.86 -4.48
CA ALA A 162 8.82 22.29 -3.42
C ALA A 162 8.88 21.38 -2.20
N MET A 163 9.31 20.13 -2.36
CA MET A 163 9.63 19.23 -1.25
C MET A 163 10.94 19.62 -0.55
N GLN A 164 11.87 20.22 -1.29
CA GLN A 164 13.21 20.57 -0.83
C GLN A 164 13.37 22.06 -0.46
N ASN A 165 12.30 22.86 -0.63
CA ASN A 165 12.35 24.32 -0.52
C ASN A 165 13.44 24.95 -1.41
N SER A 166 13.62 24.41 -2.62
CA SER A 166 14.65 24.78 -3.58
C SER A 166 14.08 25.20 -4.94
N CYS A 167 12.80 25.53 -5.02
CA CYS A 167 12.24 26.10 -6.24
C CYS A 167 12.84 27.48 -6.52
N ASP A 168 12.98 27.80 -7.80
CA ASP A 168 13.54 29.06 -8.28
C ASP A 168 12.74 30.27 -7.77
N TYR A 169 11.44 30.05 -7.49
CA TYR A 169 10.51 31.04 -6.95
C TYR A 169 9.80 30.52 -5.70
N GLN A 170 9.65 31.39 -4.69
CA GLN A 170 9.20 31.00 -3.35
C GLN A 170 7.70 30.71 -3.23
N TRP A 171 6.89 31.06 -4.22
CA TRP A 171 5.41 31.06 -4.11
C TRP A 171 4.70 29.92 -4.86
N GLY A 172 5.44 28.98 -5.44
CA GLY A 172 4.90 27.89 -6.25
C GLY A 172 5.00 26.52 -5.59
N ASN A 173 4.06 25.64 -5.92
CA ASN A 173 4.18 24.20 -5.62
C ASN A 173 5.14 23.47 -6.59
N CYS A 174 5.57 24.17 -7.65
CA CYS A 174 6.60 23.81 -8.63
C CYS A 174 7.16 25.04 -9.33
N ASN A 175 8.26 24.88 -10.06
CA ASN A 175 8.82 25.97 -10.86
C ASN A 175 7.86 26.38 -11.99
N SER A 176 7.26 25.41 -12.67
CA SER A 176 6.30 25.60 -13.77
C SER A 176 4.86 25.84 -13.29
N TYR A 177 4.70 26.42 -12.09
CA TYR A 177 3.39 26.75 -11.49
C TYR A 177 2.85 28.10 -11.97
N MET A 178 3.72 29.03 -12.35
CA MET A 178 3.39 30.36 -12.87
C MET A 178 4.22 30.66 -14.11
N THR A 179 3.74 31.59 -14.95
CA THR A 179 4.45 32.06 -16.15
C THR A 179 5.78 32.71 -15.78
N THR A 180 6.85 32.32 -16.46
CA THR A 180 8.19 32.90 -16.26
C THR A 180 8.89 33.08 -17.60
N SER A 181 9.64 34.17 -17.76
CA SER A 181 10.43 34.45 -18.97
C SER A 181 11.77 33.72 -18.99
N SER A 182 12.22 33.18 -17.87
CA SER A 182 13.37 32.27 -17.83
C SER A 182 12.91 30.84 -18.09
N TRP A 183 13.80 30.01 -18.63
CA TRP A 183 13.55 28.58 -18.67
C TRP A 183 13.55 28.01 -17.26
N VAL A 184 12.47 27.33 -16.90
CA VAL A 184 12.34 26.62 -15.62
C VAL A 184 12.22 25.13 -15.83
N VAL A 185 12.65 24.34 -14.85
CA VAL A 185 12.66 22.87 -14.93
C VAL A 185 12.10 22.25 -13.66
N ASP A 186 11.20 21.29 -13.82
CA ASP A 186 10.75 20.38 -12.77
C ASP A 186 11.01 18.93 -13.21
N GLU A 187 11.87 18.21 -12.49
CA GLU A 187 12.25 16.84 -12.84
C GLU A 187 12.45 15.91 -11.65
N GLY A 188 12.40 14.61 -11.93
CA GLY A 188 12.68 13.56 -10.96
C GLY A 188 11.94 12.26 -11.27
N TYR A 189 12.08 11.28 -10.37
CA TYR A 189 11.36 10.02 -10.49
C TYR A 189 9.95 10.11 -9.90
N LEU A 190 8.98 9.62 -10.65
CA LEU A 190 7.75 9.07 -10.10
C LEU A 190 8.05 7.63 -9.71
N ASP A 191 7.72 7.19 -8.50
CA ASP A 191 8.15 5.87 -7.97
C ASP A 191 7.02 5.07 -7.31
N ASP A 192 5.78 5.55 -7.43
CA ASP A 192 4.60 4.81 -6.99
C ASP A 192 4.14 3.85 -8.07
N LYS A 193 4.72 2.64 -8.05
CA LYS A 193 4.42 1.54 -8.98
C LYS A 193 2.93 1.18 -9.11
N ARG A 194 2.08 1.63 -8.18
CA ARG A 194 0.63 1.43 -8.24
C ARG A 194 -0.02 2.21 -9.38
N TYR A 195 0.55 3.36 -9.75
CA TYR A 195 -0.05 4.27 -10.73
C TYR A 195 0.75 4.34 -12.03
N LEU A 196 2.03 3.95 -11.99
CA LEU A 196 2.89 3.90 -13.17
C LEU A 196 2.49 2.78 -14.15
N PRO A 197 2.80 2.92 -15.45
CA PRO A 197 3.50 4.04 -16.08
C PRO A 197 2.65 5.30 -16.28
N VAL A 198 3.30 6.40 -16.67
CA VAL A 198 2.64 7.64 -17.12
C VAL A 198 2.02 7.40 -18.50
N MET A 199 0.70 7.62 -18.61
CA MET A 199 -0.04 7.47 -19.86
C MET A 199 -0.25 8.78 -20.60
N GLN A 200 -0.51 9.87 -19.87
CA GLN A 200 -0.67 11.20 -20.47
C GLN A 200 -0.12 12.31 -19.56
N VAL A 201 0.29 13.40 -20.18
CA VAL A 201 0.64 14.66 -19.49
C VAL A 201 -0.11 15.79 -20.18
N PRO A 202 -1.02 16.51 -19.49
CA PRO A 202 -1.58 17.75 -19.99
C PRO A 202 -0.47 18.79 -20.11
N ILE A 203 -0.39 19.43 -21.28
CA ILE A 203 0.47 20.58 -21.55
C ILE A 203 -0.44 21.78 -21.72
N ARG A 204 -0.26 22.78 -20.86
CA ARG A 204 -1.11 23.96 -20.77
C ARG A 204 -0.33 25.22 -21.14
N ASP A 205 -1.07 26.28 -21.43
CA ASP A 205 -0.53 27.61 -21.72
C ASP A 205 0.32 27.57 -22.99
N LEU A 206 -0.37 27.39 -24.12
CA LEU A 206 0.20 27.26 -25.47
C LEU A 206 -0.60 28.07 -26.50
N ASP A 207 -1.37 29.06 -26.06
CA ASP A 207 -2.24 29.93 -26.86
C ASP A 207 -1.59 31.25 -27.28
N GLU A 208 -0.44 31.61 -26.71
CA GLU A 208 0.32 32.83 -27.07
C GLU A 208 1.63 32.52 -27.82
N ASP A 209 2.14 33.55 -28.53
CA ASP A 209 3.44 33.47 -29.21
C ASP A 209 4.59 33.42 -28.20
N GLY A 210 5.54 32.50 -28.41
CA GLY A 210 6.74 32.39 -27.57
C GLY A 210 6.62 31.42 -26.39
N GLU A 211 5.44 30.86 -26.13
CA GLU A 211 5.25 29.79 -25.16
C GLU A 211 5.88 28.49 -25.67
N GLU A 212 6.76 27.89 -24.87
CA GLU A 212 7.44 26.66 -25.23
C GLU A 212 7.52 25.66 -24.05
N VAL A 213 7.30 24.38 -24.35
CA VAL A 213 7.45 23.28 -23.38
C VAL A 213 8.25 22.12 -23.99
N TYR A 214 9.29 21.70 -23.28
CA TYR A 214 9.98 20.43 -23.51
C TYR A 214 9.55 19.43 -22.43
N LEU A 215 8.97 18.31 -22.85
CA LEU A 215 8.57 17.20 -22.00
C LEU A 215 9.47 16.00 -22.27
N LEU A 216 9.98 15.37 -21.21
CA LEU A 216 10.66 14.09 -21.26
C LEU A 216 10.03 13.11 -20.27
N VAL A 217 9.59 11.95 -20.76
CA VAL A 217 9.13 10.80 -19.97
C VAL A 217 9.95 9.59 -20.40
N LYS A 218 10.87 9.13 -19.54
CA LYS A 218 11.73 7.97 -19.84
C LYS A 218 10.98 6.66 -19.67
N SER A 219 11.64 5.55 -20.02
CA SER A 219 11.14 4.20 -19.80
C SER A 219 10.71 3.96 -18.35
N LEU A 220 9.64 3.18 -18.17
CA LEU A 220 9.32 2.61 -16.86
C LEU A 220 10.40 1.57 -16.52
N GLU A 221 10.99 1.72 -15.35
CA GLU A 221 11.99 0.79 -14.82
C GLU A 221 11.39 0.03 -13.65
N CYS A 222 11.24 -1.28 -13.76
CA CYS A 222 10.74 -2.15 -12.69
C CYS A 222 11.84 -3.13 -12.27
N TYR A 223 12.07 -3.30 -10.97
CA TYR A 223 13.17 -4.10 -10.46
C TYR A 223 12.91 -4.66 -9.07
N GLY A 224 13.63 -5.74 -8.77
CA GLY A 224 13.37 -6.59 -7.63
C GLY A 224 12.20 -7.51 -7.80
N GLY A 225 12.36 -8.74 -7.33
CA GLY A 225 11.22 -9.58 -7.02
C GLY A 225 10.67 -9.23 -5.65
N VAL A 226 9.35 -9.20 -5.53
CA VAL A 226 8.69 -9.76 -4.35
C VAL A 226 8.84 -11.27 -4.52
N GLY A 227 10.04 -11.80 -4.28
CA GLY A 227 10.34 -13.18 -4.63
C GLY A 227 9.32 -14.11 -3.97
N ALA A 228 9.12 -15.29 -4.57
CA ALA A 228 8.71 -16.48 -3.82
C ALA A 228 9.81 -16.94 -2.83
N ALA A 229 10.54 -15.98 -2.25
CA ALA A 229 11.39 -16.13 -1.09
C ALA A 229 10.52 -15.73 0.10
N THR A 230 9.94 -16.75 0.74
CA THR A 230 9.36 -16.71 2.08
C THR A 230 8.33 -15.60 2.34
N GLU A 231 7.05 -15.98 2.42
CA GLU A 231 6.17 -15.45 3.47
C GLU A 231 6.85 -15.65 4.84
N LYS A 232 7.76 -14.75 5.22
CA LYS A 232 8.35 -14.59 6.55
C LYS A 232 9.27 -13.37 6.48
N THR A 233 9.06 -12.26 7.18
CA THR A 233 8.21 -12.00 8.33
C THR A 233 7.46 -10.68 8.11
N SER A 234 6.15 -10.76 7.86
CA SER A 234 5.30 -9.63 8.19
C SER A 234 5.21 -9.60 9.71
N GLU A 235 5.87 -8.66 10.36
CA GLU A 235 5.75 -8.49 11.80
C GLU A 235 4.32 -8.02 12.12
N ARG A 236 3.71 -8.65 13.13
CA ARG A 236 2.30 -8.44 13.45
C ARG A 236 2.13 -7.44 14.59
N CYS A 237 1.18 -6.54 14.43
CA CYS A 237 0.65 -5.70 15.50
C CYS A 237 -0.82 -6.07 15.70
N GLN A 238 -1.11 -6.69 16.85
CA GLN A 238 -2.46 -7.09 17.19
C GLN A 238 -3.20 -5.91 17.81
N CYS A 239 -4.35 -5.59 17.24
CA CYS A 239 -5.16 -4.45 17.63
C CYS A 239 -6.52 -4.89 18.14
N SER A 240 -6.92 -4.40 19.31
CA SER A 240 -8.19 -4.75 19.90
C SER A 240 -8.81 -3.58 20.66
N LEU A 241 -10.12 -3.61 20.81
CA LEU A 241 -10.89 -2.64 21.58
C LEU A 241 -11.32 -3.27 22.88
N HIS A 242 -11.06 -2.58 23.99
CA HIS A 242 -11.36 -3.04 25.34
C HIS A 242 -12.22 -2.02 26.08
N ALA A 243 -13.01 -2.49 27.04
CA ALA A 243 -13.62 -1.59 28.02
C ALA A 243 -12.57 -1.16 29.05
N GLU A 244 -12.65 0.09 29.49
CA GLU A 244 -11.87 0.58 30.61
C GLU A 244 -12.15 -0.23 31.89
N ASP A 245 -11.09 -0.76 32.49
CA ASP A 245 -11.09 -1.38 33.82
C ASP A 245 -10.08 -0.68 34.74
N ARG A 246 -10.14 -0.94 36.05
CA ARG A 246 -9.22 -0.32 37.02
C ARG A 246 -7.87 -1.05 37.02
N GLY A 247 -6.79 -0.38 36.58
CA GLY A 247 -5.42 -0.89 36.68
C GLY A 247 -4.60 -0.77 35.40
N THR A 248 -3.47 -1.47 35.33
CA THR A 248 -2.56 -1.53 34.16
C THR A 248 -2.85 -2.67 33.19
N THR A 249 -3.80 -3.57 33.53
CA THR A 249 -4.24 -4.68 32.67
C THR A 249 -5.33 -4.23 31.69
N PRO A 250 -5.34 -4.73 30.44
CA PRO A 250 -6.44 -4.46 29.52
C PRO A 250 -7.75 -5.00 30.13
N GLY A 251 -8.81 -4.21 30.09
CA GLY A 251 -10.13 -4.62 30.56
C GLY A 251 -10.80 -5.64 29.61
N PRO A 252 -12.11 -5.89 29.75
CA PRO A 252 -12.82 -6.86 28.92
C PRO A 252 -12.67 -6.55 27.43
N LEU A 253 -12.36 -7.58 26.61
CA LEU A 253 -12.32 -7.47 25.15
C LEU A 253 -13.73 -7.18 24.62
N LEU A 254 -13.84 -6.17 23.77
CA LEU A 254 -15.10 -5.77 23.13
C LEU A 254 -15.11 -6.16 21.66
N LEU A 255 -14.00 -5.92 20.95
CA LEU A 255 -13.88 -6.22 19.53
C LEU A 255 -12.42 -6.45 19.15
N GLN A 256 -12.15 -7.54 18.46
CA GLN A 256 -10.86 -7.74 17.79
C GLN A 256 -10.86 -6.93 16.47
N LEU A 257 -9.84 -6.11 16.25
CA LEU A 257 -9.62 -5.44 14.97
C LEU A 257 -8.72 -6.32 14.08
N PRO A 258 -8.73 -6.13 12.75
CA PRO A 258 -7.79 -6.82 11.87
C PRO A 258 -6.34 -6.58 12.30
N ASP A 259 -5.52 -7.62 12.19
CA ASP A 259 -4.10 -7.55 12.50
C ASP A 259 -3.40 -6.65 11.48
N LEU A 260 -2.51 -5.81 11.96
CA LEU A 260 -1.66 -4.98 11.11
C LEU A 260 -0.38 -5.75 10.78
N LEU A 261 -0.20 -6.01 9.49
CA LEU A 261 0.96 -6.68 8.92
C LEU A 261 1.93 -5.65 8.36
N TYR A 262 3.09 -5.50 8.99
CA TYR A 262 4.15 -4.62 8.52
C TYR A 262 5.03 -5.36 7.53
N GLY A 263 5.05 -4.87 6.30
CA GLY A 263 6.02 -5.28 5.30
C GLY A 263 7.36 -4.59 5.49
N GLN A 264 8.30 -4.88 4.60
CA GLN A 264 9.68 -4.40 4.68
C GLN A 264 9.84 -2.90 4.35
N ARG A 265 8.77 -2.18 3.98
CA ARG A 265 8.84 -0.76 3.58
C ARG A 265 8.11 0.15 4.54
N GLN A 266 8.52 1.41 4.52
CA GLN A 266 8.01 2.47 5.38
C GLN A 266 6.51 2.75 5.25
N ASN A 267 5.77 2.19 4.28
CA ASN A 267 4.31 2.31 4.13
C ASN A 267 3.64 0.99 3.71
N ASP A 268 4.34 -0.13 3.82
CA ASP A 268 3.80 -1.43 3.46
C ASP A 268 3.03 -1.99 4.65
N LEU A 269 1.73 -1.69 4.69
CA LEU A 269 0.84 -2.05 5.80
C LEU A 269 -0.41 -2.70 5.25
N SER A 270 -0.64 -3.94 5.68
CA SER A 270 -1.82 -4.72 5.31
C SER A 270 -2.66 -5.05 6.54
N LEU A 271 -3.95 -5.25 6.32
CA LEU A 271 -4.92 -5.75 7.28
C LEU A 271 -5.09 -7.25 7.04
N ASP A 272 -5.00 -8.03 8.10
CA ASP A 272 -5.33 -9.45 8.12
C ASP A 272 -6.53 -9.65 9.05
N ASP A 273 -7.69 -9.99 8.47
CA ASP A 273 -8.92 -10.25 9.24
C ASP A 273 -9.09 -11.74 9.60
N GLY A 274 -8.07 -12.57 9.33
CA GLY A 274 -8.09 -14.03 9.51
C GLY A 274 -8.63 -14.82 8.32
N ASN A 275 -9.31 -14.17 7.38
CA ASN A 275 -9.81 -14.78 6.15
C ASN A 275 -9.09 -14.26 4.90
N LYS A 276 -8.68 -13.00 4.90
CA LYS A 276 -7.98 -12.35 3.79
C LYS A 276 -6.97 -11.32 4.29
N ILE A 277 -5.93 -11.16 3.50
CA ILE A 277 -4.96 -10.08 3.65
C ILE A 277 -5.23 -9.05 2.57
N VAL A 278 -5.53 -7.82 2.98
CA VAL A 278 -5.83 -6.69 2.09
C VAL A 278 -5.01 -5.48 2.49
N ARG A 279 -4.60 -4.62 1.56
CA ARG A 279 -3.81 -3.45 1.96
C ARG A 279 -4.67 -2.51 2.78
N VAL A 280 -4.07 -1.88 3.78
CA VAL A 280 -4.81 -0.98 4.67
C VAL A 280 -5.47 0.16 3.90
N THR A 281 -4.82 0.67 2.86
CA THR A 281 -5.33 1.77 2.02
C THR A 281 -6.44 1.36 1.06
N ASP A 282 -6.60 0.07 0.76
CA ASP A 282 -7.70 -0.41 -0.08
C ASP A 282 -9.03 -0.40 0.71
N VAL A 283 -8.93 -0.59 2.03
CA VAL A 283 -10.07 -0.55 2.96
C VAL A 283 -10.26 0.87 3.53
N TYR A 284 -9.17 1.54 3.86
CA TYR A 284 -9.14 2.87 4.46
C TYR A 284 -8.19 3.79 3.69
N PRO A 285 -8.64 4.43 2.59
CA PRO A 285 -7.79 5.31 1.78
C PRO A 285 -7.14 6.45 2.57
N GLN A 286 -7.81 6.90 3.64
CA GLN A 286 -7.37 8.01 4.49
C GLN A 286 -6.41 7.58 5.63
N PHE A 287 -5.99 6.30 5.69
CA PHE A 287 -5.28 5.74 6.85
C PHE A 287 -4.04 6.56 7.26
N PHE A 288 -3.26 7.03 6.28
CA PHE A 288 -2.03 7.79 6.53
C PHE A 288 -2.22 9.32 6.62
N GLN A 289 -3.44 9.84 6.46
CA GLN A 289 -3.69 11.29 6.41
C GLN A 289 -3.73 11.95 7.80
N THR A 290 -3.84 11.17 8.87
CA THR A 290 -3.85 11.70 10.25
C THR A 290 -2.41 11.85 10.75
N LYS A 291 -2.03 13.10 11.13
CA LYS A 291 -0.73 13.61 11.66
C LYS A 291 0.53 12.72 11.56
N LYS A 292 1.64 13.33 11.09
CA LYS A 292 2.99 12.78 10.85
C LYS A 292 3.39 11.62 11.78
N ARG A 293 3.84 10.50 11.18
CA ARG A 293 4.61 9.46 11.87
C ARG A 293 5.81 10.12 12.59
N ARG A 294 6.06 9.79 13.86
CA ARG A 294 7.27 10.25 14.56
C ARG A 294 8.49 9.74 13.77
N GLN A 295 9.32 10.64 13.25
CA GLN A 295 10.68 10.29 12.86
C GLN A 295 11.52 10.28 14.13
N MET A 296 12.24 9.19 14.43
CA MET A 296 13.30 9.23 15.45
C MET A 296 14.51 8.37 15.07
N ASN A 297 15.63 8.81 15.66
CA ASN A 297 17.01 8.40 15.43
C ASN A 297 17.30 6.92 15.67
N LYS A 298 18.36 6.46 14.97
CA LYS A 298 19.00 5.13 14.97
C LYS A 298 18.75 4.26 16.21
N ALA A 299 18.22 3.06 15.97
CA ALA A 299 18.21 1.96 16.92
C ALA A 299 19.58 1.23 16.98
N SER A 300 19.77 0.48 18.06
CA SER A 300 20.96 -0.32 18.41
C SER A 300 21.31 -1.39 17.35
N PRO A 301 22.58 -1.85 17.23
CA PRO A 301 23.07 -2.65 16.10
C PRO A 301 22.53 -4.08 15.97
N SER A 302 21.62 -4.54 16.84
CA SER A 302 21.21 -5.95 16.93
C SER A 302 19.71 -6.22 16.72
N THR A 303 18.93 -5.24 16.27
CA THR A 303 17.49 -5.40 15.99
C THR A 303 17.22 -5.18 14.49
N THR A 304 16.46 -6.06 13.85
CA THR A 304 16.11 -5.92 12.42
C THR A 304 15.29 -4.66 12.17
N ASP A 305 15.48 -4.00 11.02
CA ASP A 305 14.79 -2.74 10.66
C ASP A 305 13.25 -2.85 10.73
N VAL A 306 12.72 -4.05 10.47
CA VAL A 306 11.28 -4.36 10.55
C VAL A 306 10.78 -4.35 12.00
N CYS A 307 11.51 -4.98 12.93
CA CYS A 307 11.17 -4.97 14.36
C CYS A 307 11.20 -3.55 14.94
N VAL A 308 12.17 -2.72 14.54
CA VAL A 308 12.22 -1.31 14.95
C VAL A 308 11.00 -0.54 14.44
N SER A 309 10.63 -0.75 13.18
CA SER A 309 9.46 -0.10 12.57
C SER A 309 8.15 -0.48 13.29
N VAL A 310 7.95 -1.77 13.59
CA VAL A 310 6.72 -2.25 14.25
C VAL A 310 6.62 -1.76 15.68
N LEU A 311 7.69 -1.86 16.47
CA LEU A 311 7.70 -1.40 17.86
C LEU A 311 7.38 0.10 17.98
N GLN A 312 7.76 0.90 16.99
CA GLN A 312 7.52 2.34 16.99
C GLN A 312 6.17 2.75 16.41
N GLN A 313 5.68 2.06 15.37
CA GLN A 313 4.51 2.47 14.61
C GLN A 313 3.20 1.82 15.09
N CYS A 314 3.28 0.59 15.62
CA CYS A 314 2.12 -0.16 16.11
C CYS A 314 1.20 0.64 17.03
N PRO A 315 1.68 1.37 18.05
CA PRO A 315 0.80 2.16 18.91
C PRO A 315 -0.03 3.19 18.13
N THR A 316 0.60 3.88 17.19
CA THR A 316 -0.04 4.98 16.43
C THR A 316 -0.97 4.43 15.34
N ASP A 317 -0.55 3.38 14.65
CA ASP A 317 -1.36 2.77 13.58
C ASP A 317 -2.57 2.02 14.16
N CYS A 318 -2.44 1.45 15.37
CA CYS A 318 -3.57 0.87 16.09
C CYS A 318 -4.58 1.93 16.54
N GLU A 319 -4.10 3.08 17.03
CA GLU A 319 -4.95 4.24 17.34
C GLU A 319 -5.73 4.70 16.10
N ARG A 320 -5.06 4.80 14.94
CA ARG A 320 -5.69 5.17 13.66
C ARG A 320 -6.76 4.19 13.26
N LEU A 321 -6.44 2.89 13.28
CA LEU A 321 -7.38 1.84 12.93
C LEU A 321 -8.61 1.87 13.85
N ALA A 322 -8.43 2.07 15.15
CA ALA A 322 -9.52 2.21 16.11
C ALA A 322 -10.41 3.43 15.80
N ARG A 323 -9.83 4.59 15.43
CA ARG A 323 -10.60 5.78 15.03
C ARG A 323 -11.40 5.58 13.76
N LEU A 324 -10.82 4.90 12.77
CA LEU A 324 -11.51 4.58 11.53
C LEU A 324 -12.63 3.56 11.75
N ALA A 325 -12.42 2.62 12.67
CA ALA A 325 -13.41 1.62 13.05
C ALA A 325 -14.59 2.24 13.82
N LEU A 326 -14.34 3.16 14.77
CA LEU A 326 -15.36 3.71 15.67
C LEU A 326 -15.94 5.07 15.25
N GLY A 327 -15.32 5.74 14.28
CA GLY A 327 -15.71 7.06 13.83
C GLY A 327 -15.54 8.16 14.90
N SER A 328 -15.88 9.39 14.52
CA SER A 328 -15.87 10.53 15.44
C SER A 328 -16.86 10.31 16.57
N ASN A 329 -16.39 10.35 17.83
CA ASN A 329 -17.19 10.15 19.04
C ASN A 329 -18.03 8.85 19.08
N GLY A 330 -17.60 7.77 18.40
CA GLY A 330 -18.30 6.49 18.45
C GLY A 330 -19.53 6.44 17.54
N SER A 331 -19.62 7.35 16.57
CA SER A 331 -20.74 7.46 15.61
C SER A 331 -21.04 6.17 14.87
N THR A 332 -20.05 5.29 14.65
CA THR A 332 -20.24 4.03 13.91
C THR A 332 -20.69 2.87 14.81
N LEU A 333 -20.90 3.09 16.12
CA LEU A 333 -21.41 2.05 17.02
C LEU A 333 -22.84 1.59 16.62
N GLY A 334 -23.61 2.46 15.97
CA GLY A 334 -24.92 2.11 15.42
C GLY A 334 -24.87 1.36 14.08
N ASP A 335 -23.73 1.35 13.40
CA ASP A 335 -23.63 0.78 12.04
C ASP A 335 -23.79 -0.73 12.06
N LEU A 336 -24.54 -1.25 11.09
CA LEU A 336 -24.77 -2.69 10.94
C LEU A 336 -23.51 -3.40 10.43
N VAL A 337 -23.01 -4.35 11.23
CA VAL A 337 -21.91 -5.25 10.89
C VAL A 337 -22.40 -6.70 10.85
N SER A 338 -21.76 -7.55 10.04
CA SER A 338 -22.08 -8.98 9.99
C SER A 338 -21.40 -9.72 11.14
N SER A 339 -22.18 -10.47 11.93
CA SER A 339 -21.68 -11.34 13.00
C SER A 339 -22.55 -12.61 13.06
N GLY A 340 -21.93 -13.77 12.95
CA GLY A 340 -22.63 -15.07 12.98
C GLY A 340 -23.72 -15.21 11.90
N GLY A 341 -23.54 -14.60 10.73
CA GLY A 341 -24.52 -14.61 9.63
C GLY A 341 -25.66 -13.61 9.76
N MET A 342 -25.73 -12.82 10.84
CA MET A 342 -26.74 -11.78 11.05
C MET A 342 -26.13 -10.38 10.99
N LYS A 343 -26.90 -9.38 10.55
CA LYS A 343 -26.52 -7.96 10.62
C LYS A 343 -26.95 -7.39 11.97
N LYS A 344 -26.00 -6.93 12.78
CA LYS A 344 -26.25 -6.31 14.08
C LYS A 344 -25.48 -4.99 14.20
N PRO A 345 -25.94 -4.02 15.00
CA PRO A 345 -25.14 -2.84 15.30
C PRO A 345 -23.78 -3.22 15.89
N ARG A 346 -22.71 -2.52 15.53
CA ARG A 346 -21.37 -2.77 16.08
C ARG A 346 -21.36 -2.72 17.61
N GLY A 347 -22.07 -1.77 18.21
CA GLY A 347 -22.24 -1.67 19.66
C GLY A 347 -22.93 -2.89 20.26
N GLN A 348 -23.86 -3.52 19.54
CA GLN A 348 -24.52 -4.77 19.97
C GLN A 348 -23.52 -5.92 20.02
N VAL A 349 -22.69 -6.07 18.98
CA VAL A 349 -21.62 -7.09 18.95
C VAL A 349 -20.65 -6.87 20.13
N MET A 350 -20.28 -5.63 20.41
CA MET A 350 -19.41 -5.29 21.55
C MET A 350 -20.05 -5.61 22.91
N CYS A 351 -21.35 -5.38 23.07
CA CYS A 351 -22.08 -5.74 24.29
C CYS A 351 -22.21 -7.26 24.49
N GLU A 352 -22.38 -8.01 23.40
CA GLU A 352 -22.43 -9.48 23.42
C GLU A 352 -21.07 -10.08 23.78
N ASN A 353 -19.98 -9.54 23.22
CA ASN A 353 -18.60 -9.99 23.49
C ASN A 353 -18.11 -9.63 24.90
N ALA A 354 -18.60 -8.53 25.46
CA ALA A 354 -18.18 -8.08 26.78
C ALA A 354 -18.54 -9.14 27.83
N GLU A 355 -17.56 -9.58 28.62
CA GLU A 355 -17.81 -10.51 29.74
C GLU A 355 -18.69 -9.86 30.82
N LYS A 356 -18.55 -8.54 31.02
CA LYS A 356 -19.30 -7.74 31.99
C LYS A 356 -20.34 -6.84 31.32
N THR A 357 -21.26 -6.29 32.10
CA THR A 357 -22.32 -5.40 31.60
C THR A 357 -22.04 -3.95 31.97
N PHE A 358 -22.30 -3.02 31.06
CA PHE A 358 -21.97 -1.60 31.21
C PHE A 358 -23.24 -0.72 31.21
N PRO A 359 -24.02 -0.68 32.30
CA PRO A 359 -25.21 0.16 32.36
C PRO A 359 -24.85 1.66 32.30
N PRO A 360 -25.78 2.54 31.92
CA PRO A 360 -25.59 3.99 31.94
C PRO A 360 -24.98 4.50 33.26
N PRO A 361 -23.92 5.32 33.21
CA PRO A 361 -23.45 6.13 32.07
C PRO A 361 -22.52 5.41 31.07
N GLY A 362 -22.31 4.09 31.19
CA GLY A 362 -21.47 3.28 30.29
C GLY A 362 -19.99 3.22 30.69
N ARG A 363 -19.17 2.57 29.85
CA ARG A 363 -17.72 2.48 30.03
C ARG A 363 -16.96 2.97 28.81
N ARG A 364 -15.80 3.61 29.06
CA ARG A 364 -14.92 4.09 27.99
C ARG A 364 -14.37 2.92 27.19
N ILE A 365 -14.33 3.07 25.87
CA ILE A 365 -13.69 2.14 24.94
C ILE A 365 -12.25 2.61 24.75
N LEU A 366 -11.30 1.70 24.96
CA LEU A 366 -9.86 1.92 24.84
C LEU A 366 -9.31 1.05 23.71
N ALA A 367 -8.26 1.52 23.04
CA ALA A 367 -7.53 0.70 22.07
C ALA A 367 -6.34 0.04 22.76
N PHE A 368 -6.25 -1.27 22.65
CA PHE A 368 -5.12 -2.06 23.12
C PHE A 368 -4.32 -2.53 21.92
N PHE A 369 -2.99 -2.50 22.05
CA PHE A 369 -2.10 -3.05 21.06
C PHE A 369 -1.07 -3.98 21.70
N LYS A 370 -0.66 -4.99 20.95
CA LYS A 370 0.42 -5.91 21.32
C LYS A 370 1.36 -6.09 20.13
N THR A 371 2.64 -5.77 20.33
CA THR A 371 3.67 -5.90 19.29
C THR A 371 4.31 -7.29 19.27
N ALA A 372 4.54 -7.82 18.07
CA ALA A 372 5.48 -8.87 17.69
C ALA A 372 6.18 -9.66 18.82
N PRO A 373 5.72 -10.89 19.12
CA PRO A 373 6.38 -11.83 20.03
C PRO A 373 7.80 -12.25 19.59
N GLU A 374 8.07 -12.27 18.29
CA GLU A 374 9.33 -12.76 17.71
C GLU A 374 10.49 -11.76 17.83
N CYS A 375 10.19 -10.46 18.01
CA CYS A 375 11.19 -9.41 18.22
C CYS A 375 11.84 -9.44 19.61
N ARG A 376 11.59 -10.48 20.45
CA ARG A 376 12.09 -10.66 21.83
C ARG A 376 11.82 -9.48 22.78
N SER A 377 11.00 -8.52 22.36
CA SER A 377 10.52 -7.38 23.14
C SER A 377 9.02 -7.23 22.85
N VAL A 378 8.20 -7.78 23.74
CA VAL A 378 6.74 -7.64 23.65
C VAL A 378 6.36 -6.37 24.39
N THR A 379 6.09 -5.30 23.64
CA THR A 379 5.46 -4.11 24.20
C THR A 379 3.95 -4.23 24.00
N SER A 380 3.21 -3.96 25.07
CA SER A 380 1.76 -3.83 25.01
C SER A 380 1.34 -2.62 25.82
N SER A 381 0.39 -1.85 25.30
CA SER A 381 -0.14 -0.70 26.02
C SER A 381 -1.58 -0.43 25.61
N THR A 382 -2.22 0.40 26.42
CA THR A 382 -3.58 0.85 26.21
C THR A 382 -3.55 2.34 25.87
N TYR A 383 -4.14 2.71 24.75
CA TYR A 383 -4.33 4.09 24.35
C TYR A 383 -5.71 4.60 24.80
N VAL A 384 -5.70 5.73 25.48
CA VAL A 384 -6.90 6.42 25.96
C VAL A 384 -7.21 7.59 25.02
N PHE A 385 -8.39 7.56 24.40
CA PHE A 385 -8.82 8.62 23.48
C PHE A 385 -9.12 9.93 24.21
N PRO A 386 -8.80 11.11 23.62
CA PRO A 386 -9.09 12.42 24.22
C PRO A 386 -10.60 12.68 24.41
N HIS A 387 -11.43 12.14 23.52
CA HIS A 387 -12.89 12.18 23.62
C HIS A 387 -13.38 10.76 23.93
N PRO A 388 -14.11 10.54 25.03
CA PRO A 388 -14.47 9.20 25.46
C PRO A 388 -15.54 8.62 24.55
N TRP A 389 -15.19 7.59 23.78
CA TRP A 389 -16.17 6.66 23.22
C TRP A 389 -16.73 5.81 24.35
N THR A 390 -18.04 5.79 24.51
CA THR A 390 -18.68 5.10 25.63
C THR A 390 -19.58 3.98 25.12
N LEU A 391 -19.39 2.78 25.66
CA LEU A 391 -20.27 1.64 25.42
C LEU A 391 -21.28 1.52 26.57
N CYS A 392 -22.56 1.48 26.22
CA CYS A 392 -23.66 1.22 27.15
C CYS A 392 -24.39 -0.06 26.75
N CYS A 393 -24.49 -0.99 27.70
CA CYS A 393 -25.20 -2.25 27.55
C CYS A 393 -26.25 -2.36 28.65
N ASN A 394 -27.52 -2.38 28.25
CA ASN A 394 -28.63 -2.72 29.12
C ASN A 394 -28.68 -4.24 29.30
N VAL A 395 -29.21 -4.69 30.44
CA VAL A 395 -29.31 -6.10 30.79
C VAL A 395 -30.77 -6.42 31.05
N TYR A 396 -31.27 -7.43 30.35
CA TYR A 396 -32.62 -7.95 30.55
C TYR A 396 -32.51 -9.39 30.99
N SER A 397 -33.12 -9.68 32.13
CA SER A 397 -33.23 -11.03 32.67
C SER A 397 -34.62 -11.57 32.36
N PHE A 398 -34.67 -12.72 31.71
CA PHE A 398 -35.91 -13.44 31.38
C PHE A 398 -36.08 -14.65 32.30
N ALA A 399 -37.24 -15.30 32.21
CA ALA A 399 -37.49 -16.58 32.88
C ALA A 399 -36.37 -17.59 32.50
N TYR A 400 -36.05 -18.51 33.41
CA TYR A 400 -35.02 -19.54 33.24
C TYR A 400 -33.56 -19.03 33.17
N ASN A 401 -33.22 -17.94 33.88
CA ASN A 401 -31.86 -17.37 33.96
C ASN A 401 -31.26 -16.94 32.61
N GLN A 402 -32.07 -16.71 31.58
CA GLN A 402 -31.60 -16.14 30.33
C GLN A 402 -31.31 -14.65 30.51
N VAL A 403 -30.08 -14.24 30.24
CA VAL A 403 -29.64 -12.85 30.32
C VAL A 403 -29.29 -12.36 28.93
N VAL A 404 -29.95 -11.30 28.47
CA VAL A 404 -29.67 -10.66 27.18
C VAL A 404 -29.05 -9.29 27.43
N LYS A 405 -27.92 -9.03 26.76
CA LYS A 405 -27.24 -7.73 26.76
C LYS A 405 -27.64 -6.97 25.50
N LEU A 406 -28.22 -5.78 25.66
CA LEU A 406 -28.64 -4.95 24.54
C LEU A 406 -27.88 -3.63 24.52
N TYR A 407 -27.35 -3.27 23.36
CA TYR A 407 -26.68 -2.00 23.12
C TYR A 407 -27.65 -0.83 23.21
N ASN A 408 -27.27 0.17 24.02
CA ASN A 408 -28.04 1.38 24.25
C ASN A 408 -27.32 2.58 23.58
N PRO A 409 -27.73 2.98 22.36
CA PRO A 409 -27.01 4.00 21.59
C PRO A 409 -27.08 5.39 22.21
N LYS A 410 -28.09 5.66 23.06
CA LYS A 410 -28.26 6.95 23.73
C LYS A 410 -27.63 6.98 25.13
N CYS A 411 -27.18 5.83 25.65
CA CYS A 411 -26.70 5.70 27.02
C CYS A 411 -27.68 6.26 28.09
N VAL A 412 -29.00 6.14 27.86
CA VAL A 412 -30.04 6.63 28.78
C VAL A 412 -30.61 5.47 29.59
N ARG A 413 -30.90 5.70 30.89
CA ARG A 413 -31.68 4.74 31.69
C ARG A 413 -33.13 4.80 31.24
N ASP A 414 -33.49 4.00 30.24
CA ASP A 414 -34.86 3.97 29.74
C ASP A 414 -35.41 2.54 29.75
N SER A 415 -36.53 2.35 30.44
CA SER A 415 -37.31 1.10 30.47
C SER A 415 -38.09 0.88 29.17
N SER A 416 -38.12 1.88 28.27
CA SER A 416 -38.84 1.84 26.99
C SER A 416 -37.99 1.40 25.79
N PHE A 417 -36.68 1.16 25.95
CA PHE A 417 -35.86 0.45 24.95
C PHE A 417 -36.27 -1.03 24.96
N GLY A 418 -37.41 -1.30 24.32
CA GLY A 418 -38.07 -2.59 24.31
C GLY A 418 -37.48 -3.55 23.28
N LEU A 419 -37.74 -4.85 23.49
CA LEU A 419 -37.51 -5.97 22.57
C LEU A 419 -38.03 -5.74 21.14
N SER A 420 -38.84 -4.70 20.90
CA SER A 420 -39.30 -4.28 19.57
C SER A 420 -38.17 -3.90 18.62
N ALA A 421 -36.97 -3.57 19.11
CA ALA A 421 -35.79 -3.33 18.26
C ALA A 421 -35.12 -4.62 17.72
N LEU A 422 -35.54 -5.82 18.17
CA LEU A 422 -35.00 -7.12 17.71
C LEU A 422 -35.78 -7.72 16.53
N PHE A 423 -36.99 -7.23 16.24
CA PHE A 423 -37.92 -7.81 15.25
C PHE A 423 -38.39 -6.81 14.19
N GLY A 424 -37.69 -5.68 14.03
CA GLY A 424 -37.93 -4.69 12.98
C GLY A 424 -37.03 -4.90 11.78
#